data_AF-A0A4Q6BHK6-F1
#
_entry.id   AF-A0A4Q6BHK6-F1
#
_cell.length_a   1.000
_cell.length_b   1.000
_cell.length_c   1.000
_cell.angle_alpha   90.00
_cell.angle_beta   90.00
_cell.angle_gamma   90.00
#
_symmetry.space_group_name_H-M   'P 1'
#
loop_
_entity.id
_entity.type
_entity.pdbx_description
1 polymer ?
#
loop_
_entity_poly.entity_id
_entity_poly.type
_entity_poly.pdbx_seq_one_letter_code
_entity_poly.pdbx_strand_id
1 'polypeptide(L)'
;RVQLEESLFHLSAEQVKKVVIAYEPIWAIGTGKTATSEQAQQMHAAIRSVLAGKWGQDTANEVTILYGGSVKGSNAQELFSSSDVDGGLVGGASLQGPEFIQIIKALKH
;
A
#
# COMPACT_ATOMS: atom_id res chain seq x y z
N ARG A 1 5.01 -1.28 -13.00
CA ARG A 1 4.53 -2.33 -13.93
C ARG A 1 5.51 -3.49 -14.05
N VAL A 2 6.73 -3.30 -14.58
CA VAL A 2 7.76 -4.37 -14.73
C VAL A 2 7.94 -5.20 -13.45
N GLN A 3 8.11 -4.54 -12.29
CA GLN A 3 8.24 -5.24 -11.00
C GLN A 3 7.07 -6.19 -10.68
N LEU A 4 5.82 -5.81 -11.02
CA LEU A 4 4.65 -6.65 -10.81
C LEU A 4 4.64 -7.84 -11.78
N GLU A 5 4.99 -7.60 -13.04
CA GLU A 5 5.01 -8.63 -14.07
C GLU A 5 6.03 -9.71 -13.75
N GLU A 6 7.28 -9.32 -13.48
CA GLU A 6 8.37 -10.25 -13.19
C GLU A 6 8.15 -11.01 -11.86
N SER A 7 7.59 -10.34 -10.85
CA SER A 7 7.45 -10.93 -9.52
C SER A 7 6.17 -11.77 -9.34
N LEU A 8 5.10 -11.49 -10.09
CA LEU A 8 3.78 -12.06 -9.79
C LEU A 8 3.14 -12.81 -10.96
N PHE A 9 3.46 -12.53 -12.23
CA PHE A 9 2.63 -13.04 -13.35
C PHE A 9 2.75 -14.54 -13.61
N HIS A 10 3.72 -15.20 -12.97
CA HIS A 10 3.86 -16.65 -12.95
C HIS A 10 2.94 -17.33 -11.92
N LEU A 11 2.27 -16.57 -11.06
CA LEU A 11 1.32 -17.07 -10.05
C LEU A 11 -0.09 -17.23 -10.62
N SER A 12 -0.82 -18.22 -10.09
CA SER A 12 -2.26 -18.35 -10.32
C SER A 12 -3.05 -17.28 -9.58
N ALA A 13 -4.32 -17.09 -9.95
CA ALA A 13 -5.23 -16.17 -9.26
C ALA A 13 -5.36 -16.52 -7.76
N GLU A 14 -5.43 -17.81 -7.42
CA GLU A 14 -5.52 -18.26 -6.03
C GLU A 14 -4.23 -18.04 -5.23
N GLN A 15 -3.09 -18.03 -5.90
CA GLN A 15 -1.80 -17.73 -5.26
C GLN A 15 -1.61 -16.24 -5.03
N VAL A 16 -1.94 -15.39 -6.02
CA VAL A 16 -1.73 -13.94 -5.89
C VAL A 16 -2.60 -13.32 -4.81
N LYS A 17 -3.80 -13.86 -4.55
CA LYS A 17 -4.67 -13.45 -3.43
C LYS A 17 -4.03 -13.61 -2.05
N LYS A 18 -3.00 -14.45 -1.93
CA LYS A 18 -2.25 -14.67 -0.68
C LYS A 18 -1.04 -13.76 -0.55
N VAL A 19 -0.78 -12.91 -1.55
CA VAL A 19 0.33 -11.97 -1.57
C VAL A 19 -0.12 -10.63 -1.02
N VAL A 20 0.75 -10.00 -0.24
CA VAL A 20 0.62 -8.60 0.17
C VAL A 20 1.66 -7.79 -0.62
N ILE A 21 1.21 -6.73 -1.29
CA ILE A 21 2.09 -5.82 -2.02
C ILE A 21 2.30 -4.58 -1.16
N ALA A 22 3.54 -4.18 -0.90
CA ALA A 22 3.85 -2.89 -0.29
C ALA A 22 4.45 -1.95 -1.34
N TYR A 23 3.78 -0.83 -1.61
CA TYR A 23 4.31 0.21 -2.50
C TYR A 23 5.19 1.19 -1.72
N GLU A 24 6.46 1.29 -2.11
CA GLU A 24 7.42 2.23 -1.51
C GLU A 24 7.76 3.38 -2.48
N PRO A 25 7.34 4.63 -2.21
CA PRO A 25 7.76 5.79 -2.99
C PRO A 25 9.21 6.16 -2.66
N ILE A 26 10.19 5.45 -3.22
CA ILE A 26 11.63 5.61 -2.92
C ILE A 26 12.10 7.07 -3.03
N TRP A 27 11.55 7.83 -3.96
CA TRP A 27 11.86 9.26 -4.15
C TRP A 27 11.50 10.15 -2.93
N ALA A 28 10.61 9.69 -2.05
CA ALA A 28 10.20 10.36 -0.82
C ALA A 28 10.92 9.81 0.43
N ILE A 29 11.62 8.67 0.34
CA ILE A 29 12.26 8.04 1.50
C ILE A 29 13.57 8.78 1.82
N GLY A 30 13.69 9.30 3.04
CA GLY A 30 14.92 9.95 3.53
C GLY A 30 15.19 11.35 2.95
N THR A 31 14.29 11.91 2.14
CA THR A 31 14.48 13.22 1.47
C THR A 31 13.81 14.39 2.19
N GLY A 32 13.10 14.13 3.29
CA GLY A 32 12.27 15.13 3.99
C GLY A 32 10.97 15.49 3.25
N LYS A 33 10.73 14.89 2.07
CA LYS A 33 9.47 15.00 1.33
C LYS A 33 8.58 13.80 1.67
N THR A 34 7.30 14.04 1.86
CA THR A 34 6.32 12.98 2.09
C THR A 34 5.41 12.92 0.87
N ALA A 35 5.20 11.72 0.30
CA ALA A 35 4.19 11.56 -0.74
C ALA A 35 2.81 11.89 -0.15
N THR A 36 2.02 12.66 -0.89
CA THR A 36 0.65 13.01 -0.46
C THR A 36 -0.27 11.79 -0.51
N SER A 37 -1.39 11.85 0.20
CA SER A 37 -2.45 10.85 0.14
C SER A 37 -2.93 10.61 -1.30
N GLU A 38 -3.09 11.68 -2.07
CA GLU A 38 -3.43 11.63 -3.50
C GLU A 38 -2.38 10.88 -4.34
N GLN A 39 -1.09 11.11 -4.10
CA GLN A 39 -0.01 10.40 -4.79
C GLN A 39 0.03 8.92 -4.41
N ALA A 40 -0.22 8.59 -3.13
CA ALA A 40 -0.35 7.22 -2.67
C ALA A 40 -1.54 6.53 -3.36
N GLN A 41 -2.71 7.16 -3.35
CA GLN A 41 -3.92 6.68 -4.01
C GLN A 41 -3.72 6.45 -5.50
N GLN A 42 -3.12 7.41 -6.22
CA GLN A 42 -2.84 7.27 -7.65
C GLN A 42 -1.98 6.03 -7.95
N MET A 43 -0.95 5.78 -7.14
CA MET A 43 -0.09 4.63 -7.39
C MET A 43 -0.74 3.31 -6.99
N HIS A 44 -1.48 3.28 -5.90
CA HIS A 44 -2.23 2.10 -5.49
C HIS A 44 -3.29 1.71 -6.53
N ALA A 45 -4.05 2.68 -7.04
CA ALA A 45 -5.00 2.46 -8.13
C ALA A 45 -4.29 1.95 -9.40
N ALA A 46 -3.11 2.49 -9.73
CA ALA A 46 -2.32 2.00 -10.85
C ALA A 46 -1.85 0.55 -10.66
N ILE A 47 -1.43 0.16 -9.45
CA ILE A 47 -1.09 -1.23 -9.12
C ILE A 47 -2.33 -2.11 -9.27
N ARG A 48 -3.46 -1.73 -8.65
CA ARG A 48 -4.71 -2.51 -8.71
C ARG A 48 -5.20 -2.68 -10.14
N SER A 49 -5.08 -1.65 -10.98
CA SER A 49 -5.39 -1.71 -12.41
C SER A 49 -4.53 -2.73 -13.17
N VAL A 50 -3.23 -2.82 -12.87
CA VAL A 50 -2.34 -3.83 -13.47
C VAL A 50 -2.75 -5.25 -13.03
N LEU A 51 -3.08 -5.44 -11.75
CA LEU A 51 -3.58 -6.72 -11.25
C LEU A 51 -4.90 -7.11 -11.92
N ALA A 52 -5.84 -6.16 -12.03
CA ALA A 52 -7.14 -6.37 -12.67
C ALA A 52 -6.98 -6.74 -14.15
N GLY A 53 -6.04 -6.11 -14.86
CA GLY A 53 -5.74 -6.46 -16.24
C GLY A 53 -5.23 -7.88 -16.45
N LYS A 54 -4.62 -8.49 -15.43
CA LYS A 54 -4.05 -9.85 -15.51
C LYS A 54 -4.98 -10.94 -14.96
N TRP A 55 -5.65 -10.71 -13.83
CA TRP A 55 -6.46 -11.72 -13.13
C TRP A 55 -7.94 -11.34 -12.95
N GLY A 56 -8.38 -10.21 -13.50
CA GLY A 56 -9.74 -9.69 -13.35
C GLY A 56 -9.92 -8.84 -12.08
N GLN A 57 -10.99 -8.04 -12.07
CA GLN A 57 -11.25 -7.06 -11.00
C GLN A 57 -11.49 -7.73 -9.65
N ASP A 58 -12.20 -8.86 -9.61
CA ASP A 58 -12.50 -9.57 -8.35
C ASP A 58 -11.21 -10.02 -7.66
N THR A 59 -10.29 -10.66 -8.41
CA THR A 59 -8.97 -11.04 -7.89
C THR A 59 -8.17 -9.82 -7.44
N ALA A 60 -8.19 -8.73 -8.20
CA ALA A 60 -7.46 -7.51 -7.86
C ALA A 60 -7.97 -6.81 -6.61
N ASN A 61 -9.27 -6.90 -6.33
CA ASN A 61 -9.88 -6.36 -5.11
C ASN A 61 -9.51 -7.18 -3.86
N GLU A 62 -9.21 -8.47 -4.02
CA GLU A 62 -8.79 -9.34 -2.91
C GLU A 62 -7.31 -9.21 -2.55
N VAL A 63 -6.46 -8.69 -3.45
CA VAL A 63 -5.04 -8.46 -3.16
C VAL A 63 -4.86 -7.23 -2.28
N THR A 64 -4.20 -7.41 -1.13
CA THR A 64 -3.86 -6.32 -0.21
C THR A 64 -2.69 -5.49 -0.74
N ILE A 65 -2.88 -4.17 -0.84
CA ILE A 65 -1.88 -3.19 -1.26
C ILE A 65 -1.63 -2.20 -0.11
N LEU A 66 -0.47 -2.32 0.53
CA LEU A 66 -0.01 -1.48 1.62
C LEU A 66 0.82 -0.30 1.12
N TYR A 67 0.68 0.83 1.79
CA TYR A 67 1.55 1.98 1.60
C TYR A 67 2.82 1.85 2.46
N GLY A 68 3.99 1.84 1.83
CA GLY A 68 5.30 1.71 2.49
C GLY A 68 6.09 3.01 2.62
N GLY A 69 5.48 4.16 2.33
CA GLY A 69 6.13 5.45 2.56
C GLY A 69 6.12 5.89 4.04
N SER A 70 6.36 7.18 4.29
CA SER A 70 6.37 7.72 5.66
C SER A 70 4.96 7.77 6.26
N VAL A 71 4.61 6.73 7.04
CA VAL A 71 3.40 6.66 7.86
C VAL A 71 3.73 7.13 9.28
N LYS A 72 2.90 8.04 9.79
CA LYS A 72 2.93 8.59 11.14
C LYS A 72 1.50 8.63 11.67
N GLY A 73 1.32 8.67 12.99
CA GLY A 73 0.01 8.81 13.62
C GLY A 73 -0.74 10.04 13.12
N SER A 74 -0.02 11.12 12.79
CA SER A 74 -0.59 12.38 12.30
C SER A 74 -1.11 12.34 10.86
N ASN A 75 -0.68 11.40 10.01
CA ASN A 75 -1.10 11.30 8.60
C ASN A 75 -1.78 9.97 8.24
N ALA A 76 -1.74 8.98 9.13
CA ALA A 76 -2.28 7.64 8.88
C ALA A 76 -3.77 7.67 8.50
N GLN A 77 -4.58 8.49 9.18
CA GLN A 77 -6.01 8.58 8.89
C GLN A 77 -6.28 9.06 7.46
N GLU A 78 -5.56 10.08 7.00
CA GLU A 78 -5.70 10.60 5.65
C GLU A 78 -5.21 9.58 4.61
N LEU A 79 -4.05 8.96 4.84
CA LEU A 79 -3.51 7.93 3.95
C LEU A 79 -4.48 6.75 3.80
N PHE A 80 -4.94 6.19 4.93
CA PHE A 80 -5.85 5.05 4.94
C PHE A 80 -7.27 5.43 4.51
N SER A 81 -7.61 6.73 4.43
CA SER A 81 -8.86 7.24 3.85
C SER A 81 -8.97 7.04 2.32
N SER A 82 -7.84 6.82 1.65
CA SER A 82 -7.77 6.51 0.22
C SER A 82 -8.47 5.18 -0.11
N SER A 83 -9.04 5.06 -1.31
CA SER A 83 -9.86 3.89 -1.68
C SER A 83 -9.05 2.62 -1.91
N ASP A 84 -7.81 2.75 -2.41
CA ASP A 84 -6.98 1.62 -2.81
C ASP A 84 -5.81 1.36 -1.84
N VAL A 85 -5.74 2.13 -0.75
CA VAL A 85 -4.74 1.95 0.32
C VAL A 85 -5.33 1.07 1.40
N ASP A 86 -4.88 -0.19 1.44
CA ASP A 86 -5.43 -1.22 2.34
C ASP A 86 -4.73 -1.24 3.72
N GLY A 87 -3.69 -0.43 3.90
CA GLY A 87 -2.96 -0.31 5.16
C GLY A 87 -1.56 0.24 4.97
N GLY A 88 -0.68 0.05 5.97
CA GLY A 88 0.68 0.56 5.97
C GLY A 88 1.75 -0.47 6.33
N LEU A 89 2.85 -0.48 5.58
CA LEU A 89 4.10 -1.12 5.98
C LEU A 89 4.94 -0.08 6.74
N VAL A 90 4.81 -0.05 8.07
CA VAL A 90 5.30 1.05 8.90
C VAL A 90 6.75 0.82 9.32
N GLY A 91 7.64 1.73 8.93
CA GLY A 91 9.04 1.76 9.36
C GLY A 91 9.23 2.29 10.78
N GLY A 92 10.07 3.32 10.96
CA GLY A 92 10.52 3.79 12.29
C GLY A 92 9.40 4.21 13.27
N ALA A 93 8.23 4.62 12.79
CA ALA A 93 7.07 4.92 13.65
C ALA A 93 6.54 3.67 14.39
N SER A 94 6.79 2.47 13.87
CA SER A 94 6.41 1.21 14.53
C SER A 94 7.20 0.92 15.81
N LEU A 95 8.39 1.52 15.95
CA LEU A 95 9.27 1.33 17.11
C LEU A 95 8.83 2.17 18.33
N GLN A 96 7.84 3.05 18.15
CA GLN A 96 7.31 3.92 19.19
C GLN A 96 5.88 3.47 19.52
N GLY A 97 5.70 2.78 20.65
CA GLY A 97 4.41 2.18 21.03
C GLY A 97 3.19 3.12 20.90
N PRO A 98 3.23 4.33 21.51
CA PRO A 98 2.12 5.30 21.39
C PRO A 98 1.82 5.71 19.93
N GLU A 99 2.86 5.94 19.14
CA GLU A 99 2.74 6.31 17.72
C GLU A 99 2.13 5.16 16.91
N PHE A 100 2.61 3.93 17.12
CA PHE A 100 2.12 2.76 16.39
C PHE A 100 0.67 2.43 16.74
N ILE A 101 0.27 2.60 18.00
CA ILE A 101 -1.14 2.49 18.43
C ILE A 101 -2.01 3.50 17.68
N GLN A 102 -1.54 4.75 17.51
CA GLN A 102 -2.28 5.75 16.76
C GLN A 102 -2.45 5.36 15.28
N ILE A 103 -1.40 4.82 14.66
CA ILE A 103 -1.46 4.33 13.27
C ILE A 103 -2.46 3.17 13.15
N ILE A 104 -2.43 2.19 14.08
CA ILE A 104 -3.36 1.05 14.08
C ILE A 104 -4.82 1.55 14.18
N LYS A 105 -5.09 2.51 15.08
CA LYS A 105 -6.43 3.10 15.26
C LYS A 105 -6.94 3.87 14.04
N ALA A 106 -6.05 4.30 13.14
CA ALA A 106 -6.42 5.00 11.92
C ALA A 106 -6.83 4.07 10.79
N LEU A 107 -6.56 2.76 10.90
CA LEU A 107 -6.94 1.78 9.88
C LEU A 107 -8.46 1.69 9.80
N LYS A 108 -9.01 1.73 8.59
CA LYS A 108 -10.45 1.57 8.35
C LYS A 108 -10.91 0.17 8.80
N HIS A 109 -12.15 0.09 9.28
CA HIS A 109 -12.87 -1.16 9.52
C HIS A 109 -13.48 -1.71 8.23
#